data_AF-A0A1W6YXM9-F1
#
_entry.id   AF-A0A1W6YXM9-F1
#
_cell.length_a   1.000
_cell.length_b   1.000
_cell.length_c   1.000
_cell.angle_alpha   90.00
_cell.angle_beta   90.00
_cell.angle_gamma   90.00
#
_symmetry.space_group_name_H-M   'P 1'
#
loop_
_entity.id
_entity.type
_entity.pdbx_description
1 polymer ?
#
loop_
_entity_poly.entity_id
_entity_poly.type
_entity_poly.pdbx_seq_one_letter_code
_entity_poly.pdbx_strand_id
1 'polypeptide(L)'
;MTDVRAKLLRVRESREQRAARALVGLRAACNEADARVKRERRRLEDWRVQAEEEEASLYAKLIGNAVSPRAMAAKLAKVEALRQRTREHWRSLEEAQRAADAAELALRSGQEARLQAIKATQKCLEAINLELKERVMAEERKLDAELDEVAVLQHRREVA
;
A
#
# COMPACT_ATOMS: atom_id res chain seq x y z
N MET A 1 8.57 4.85 36.84
CA MET A 1 9.06 4.23 35.57
C MET A 1 7.98 3.53 34.73
N THR A 2 6.86 3.06 35.30
CA THR A 2 5.74 2.44 34.55
C THR A 2 5.05 3.38 33.56
N ASP A 3 4.93 4.66 33.94
CA ASP A 3 4.24 5.68 33.13
C ASP A 3 4.91 5.94 31.77
N VAL A 4 6.25 5.93 31.70
CA VAL A 4 6.98 6.16 30.44
C VAL A 4 6.77 5.02 29.44
N ARG A 5 6.74 3.77 29.92
CA ARG A 5 6.52 2.59 29.06
C ARG A 5 5.07 2.48 28.61
N ALA A 6 4.11 2.78 29.48
CA ALA A 6 2.69 2.89 29.09
C ALA A 6 2.48 3.99 28.03
N LYS A 7 3.13 5.14 28.19
CA LYS A 7 3.14 6.21 27.18
C LYS A 7 3.78 5.75 25.85
N LEU A 8 4.89 5.02 25.90
CA LEU A 8 5.53 4.47 24.71
C LEU A 8 4.63 3.48 23.97
N LEU A 9 3.97 2.57 24.69
CA LEU A 9 3.02 1.62 24.12
C LEU A 9 1.87 2.35 23.39
N ARG A 10 1.25 3.35 24.03
CA ARG A 10 0.21 4.18 23.39
C ARG A 10 0.68 4.84 22.10
N VAL A 11 1.92 5.34 22.08
CA VAL A 11 2.51 5.92 20.85
C VAL A 11 2.69 4.86 19.76
N ARG A 12 3.09 3.63 20.11
CA ARG A 12 3.25 2.52 19.17
C ARG A 12 1.91 2.05 18.60
N GLU A 13 0.91 1.87 19.45
CA GLU A 13 -0.47 1.55 19.04
C GLU A 13 -1.03 2.63 18.11
N SER A 14 -0.82 3.91 18.43
CA SER A 14 -1.22 5.02 17.56
C SER A 14 -0.53 4.97 16.19
N ARG A 15 0.75 4.59 16.12
CA ARG A 15 1.48 4.43 14.85
C ARG A 15 0.96 3.24 14.05
N GLU A 16 0.68 2.13 14.71
CA GLU A 16 0.07 0.96 14.08
C GLU A 16 -1.32 1.28 13.50
N GLN A 17 -2.17 1.96 14.27
CA GLN A 17 -3.49 2.41 13.80
C GLN A 17 -3.38 3.39 12.63
N ARG A 18 -2.41 4.31 12.65
CA ARG A 18 -2.15 5.21 11.52
C ARG A 18 -1.71 4.45 10.28
N ALA A 19 -0.80 3.49 10.42
CA ALA A 19 -0.38 2.63 9.31
C ALA A 19 -1.56 1.81 8.74
N ALA A 20 -2.44 1.29 9.60
CA ALA A 20 -3.64 0.58 9.18
C ALA A 20 -4.61 1.49 8.41
N ARG A 21 -4.81 2.74 8.85
CA ARG A 21 -5.64 3.72 8.12
C ARG A 21 -5.03 4.12 6.78
N ALA A 22 -3.71 4.33 6.73
CA ALA A 22 -3.00 4.66 5.50
C ALA A 22 -3.17 3.58 4.41
N LEU A 23 -3.19 2.29 4.80
CA LEU A 23 -3.43 1.20 3.86
C LEU A 23 -4.78 1.27 3.15
N VAL A 24 -5.81 1.85 3.78
CA VAL A 24 -7.13 2.02 3.13
C VAL A 24 -7.00 2.95 1.93
N GLY A 25 -6.31 4.09 2.11
CA GLY A 25 -6.04 5.04 1.02
C GLY A 25 -5.17 4.43 -0.07
N LEU A 26 -4.12 3.69 0.29
CA LEU A 26 -3.24 3.04 -0.68
C LEU A 26 -3.97 1.97 -1.51
N ARG A 27 -4.84 1.17 -0.89
CA ARG A 27 -5.68 0.20 -1.61
C ARG A 27 -6.66 0.88 -2.56
N ALA A 28 -7.29 1.97 -2.11
CA ALA A 28 -8.17 2.75 -2.97
C ALA A 28 -7.41 3.32 -4.19
N ALA A 29 -6.20 3.84 -3.98
CA ALA A 29 -5.35 4.34 -5.05
C ALA A 29 -4.96 3.23 -6.06
N CYS A 30 -4.61 2.03 -5.61
CA CYS A 30 -4.39 0.88 -6.51
C CYS A 30 -5.63 0.56 -7.34
N ASN A 31 -6.80 0.46 -6.70
CA ASN A 31 -8.04 0.16 -7.40
C ASN A 31 -8.40 1.24 -8.45
N GLU A 32 -8.15 2.51 -8.13
CA GLU A 32 -8.37 3.62 -9.05
C GLU A 32 -7.40 3.57 -10.23
N ALA A 33 -6.12 3.30 -9.98
CA ALA A 33 -5.10 3.16 -11.02
C ALA A 33 -5.41 1.97 -11.95
N ASP A 34 -5.81 0.81 -11.41
CA ASP A 34 -6.25 -0.35 -12.19
C ASP A 34 -7.48 -0.03 -13.05
N ALA A 35 -8.45 0.70 -12.48
CA ALA A 35 -9.62 1.15 -13.22
C ALA A 35 -9.22 2.10 -14.36
N ARG A 36 -8.24 2.98 -14.15
CA ARG A 36 -7.69 3.86 -15.19
C ARG A 36 -7.01 3.07 -16.30
N VAL A 37 -6.18 2.08 -15.97
CA VAL A 37 -5.55 1.19 -16.97
C VAL A 37 -6.61 0.49 -17.81
N LYS A 38 -7.67 -0.05 -17.19
CA LYS A 38 -8.78 -0.69 -17.90
C LYS A 38 -9.50 0.28 -18.84
N ARG A 39 -9.73 1.53 -18.40
CA ARG A 39 -10.37 2.57 -19.24
C ARG A 39 -9.50 2.93 -20.45
N GLU A 40 -8.21 3.19 -20.25
CA GLU A 40 -7.31 3.56 -21.35
C GLU A 40 -7.08 2.40 -22.32
N ARG A 41 -7.03 1.15 -21.82
CA ARG A 41 -6.95 -0.04 -22.68
C ARG A 41 -8.18 -0.16 -23.58
N ARG A 42 -9.39 -0.04 -23.02
CA ARG A 42 -10.64 -0.06 -23.80
C ARG A 42 -10.66 1.07 -24.82
N ARG A 43 -10.31 2.28 -24.41
CA ARG A 43 -10.22 3.43 -25.32
C ARG A 43 -9.28 3.20 -26.50
N LEU A 44 -8.13 2.56 -26.25
CA LEU A 44 -7.18 2.20 -27.31
C LEU A 44 -7.73 1.11 -28.23
N GLU A 45 -8.41 0.10 -27.68
CA GLU A 45 -9.06 -0.97 -28.45
C GLU A 45 -10.19 -0.41 -29.33
N ASP A 46 -11.08 0.41 -28.77
CA ASP A 46 -12.17 1.07 -29.48
C ASP A 46 -11.63 1.97 -30.61
N TRP A 47 -10.58 2.75 -30.31
CA TRP A 47 -9.92 3.61 -31.30
C TRP A 47 -9.29 2.81 -32.43
N ARG A 48 -8.67 1.64 -32.15
CA ARG A 48 -8.04 0.82 -33.18
C ARG A 48 -9.04 0.31 -34.20
N VAL A 49 -10.18 -0.20 -33.75
CA VAL A 49 -11.24 -0.66 -34.64
C VAL A 49 -11.69 0.48 -35.56
N GLN A 50 -11.98 1.66 -34.99
CA GLN A 50 -12.36 2.84 -35.77
C GLN A 50 -11.25 3.27 -36.75
N ALA A 51 -10.00 3.33 -36.29
CA ALA A 51 -8.88 3.76 -37.11
C ALA A 51 -8.60 2.79 -38.26
N GLU A 52 -8.73 1.49 -38.05
CA GLU A 52 -8.59 0.46 -39.08
C GLU A 52 -9.70 0.58 -40.14
N GLU A 53 -10.95 0.78 -39.72
CA GLU A 53 -12.07 1.01 -40.65
C GLU A 53 -11.89 2.29 -41.47
N GLU A 54 -11.47 3.38 -40.83
CA GLU A 54 -11.21 4.65 -41.50
C GLU A 54 -10.02 4.56 -42.46
N GLU A 55 -8.91 3.93 -42.05
CA GLU A 55 -7.73 3.70 -42.90
C GLU A 55 -8.09 2.82 -44.12
N ALA A 56 -8.84 1.72 -43.90
CA ALA A 56 -9.34 0.87 -44.98
C ALA A 56 -10.26 1.63 -45.95
N SER A 57 -11.17 2.47 -45.44
CA SER A 57 -12.03 3.33 -46.27
C SER A 57 -11.24 4.33 -47.10
N LEU A 58 -10.18 4.93 -46.53
CA LEU A 58 -9.30 5.85 -47.24
C LEU A 58 -8.54 5.16 -48.38
N TYR A 59 -7.99 3.96 -48.14
CA TYR A 59 -7.30 3.18 -49.17
C TYR A 59 -8.26 2.66 -50.24
N ALA A 60 -9.44 2.15 -49.87
CA ALA A 60 -10.45 1.72 -50.85
C ALA A 60 -10.82 2.87 -51.81
N LYS A 61 -10.98 4.09 -51.28
CA LYS A 61 -11.25 5.29 -52.10
C LYS A 61 -10.05 5.73 -52.94
N LEU A 62 -8.82 5.36 -52.59
CA LEU A 62 -7.61 5.65 -53.37
C LEU A 62 -7.44 4.66 -54.52
N ILE A 63 -7.71 3.38 -54.27
CA ILE A 63 -7.57 2.31 -55.27
C ILE A 63 -8.74 2.33 -56.27
N GLY A 64 -9.96 2.57 -55.80
CA GLY A 64 -11.17 2.46 -56.63
C GLY A 64 -11.50 3.66 -57.53
N ASN A 65 -10.76 4.77 -57.45
CA ASN A 65 -11.05 5.99 -58.22
C ASN A 65 -9.78 6.60 -58.81
N ALA A 66 -9.91 7.28 -59.95
CA ALA A 66 -8.87 8.19 -60.42
C ALA A 66 -8.82 9.43 -59.50
N VAL A 67 -7.79 9.52 -58.66
CA VAL A 67 -7.62 10.61 -57.69
C VAL A 67 -6.48 11.53 -58.12
N SER A 68 -6.68 12.85 -58.01
CA SER A 68 -5.60 13.81 -58.29
C SER A 68 -4.45 13.68 -57.27
N PRO A 69 -3.21 14.02 -57.64
CA PRO A 69 -2.07 13.96 -56.70
C PRO A 69 -2.30 14.75 -55.41
N ARG A 70 -2.99 15.89 -55.48
CA ARG A 70 -3.34 16.71 -54.32
C ARG A 70 -4.35 16.01 -53.39
N ALA A 71 -5.36 15.36 -53.96
CA ALA A 71 -6.35 14.61 -53.19
C ALA A 71 -5.74 13.32 -52.60
N MET A 72 -4.76 12.72 -53.27
CA MET A 72 -3.98 11.60 -52.72
C MET A 72 -3.16 12.04 -51.50
N ALA A 73 -2.41 13.14 -51.60
CA ALA A 73 -1.65 13.69 -50.49
C ALA A 73 -2.53 14.01 -49.27
N ALA A 74 -3.72 14.57 -49.49
CA ALA A 74 -4.67 14.86 -48.42
C ALA A 74 -5.19 13.60 -47.71
N LYS A 75 -5.41 12.49 -48.44
CA LYS A 75 -5.82 11.21 -47.83
C LYS A 75 -4.68 10.55 -47.05
N LEU A 76 -3.44 10.60 -47.55
CA LEU A 76 -2.27 10.10 -46.82
C LEU A 76 -2.00 10.91 -45.54
N ALA A 77 -2.21 12.23 -45.57
CA ALA A 77 -2.12 13.06 -44.38
C ALA A 77 -3.14 12.67 -43.30
N LYS A 78 -4.36 12.23 -43.70
CA LYS A 78 -5.36 11.70 -42.76
C LYS A 78 -4.92 10.38 -42.13
N VAL A 79 -4.34 9.46 -42.93
CA VAL A 79 -3.78 8.21 -42.40
C VAL A 79 -2.67 8.48 -41.38
N GLU A 80 -1.78 9.43 -41.67
CA GLU A 80 -0.74 9.81 -40.72
C GLU A 80 -1.32 10.40 -39.42
N ALA A 81 -2.38 11.22 -39.53
CA ALA A 81 -3.08 11.74 -38.36
C ALA A 81 -3.74 10.62 -37.51
N LEU A 82 -4.30 9.58 -38.14
CA LEU A 82 -4.81 8.41 -37.43
C LEU A 82 -3.70 7.69 -36.66
N ARG A 83 -2.54 7.48 -37.30
CA ARG A 83 -1.37 6.87 -36.67
C ARG A 83 -0.83 7.70 -35.51
N GLN A 84 -0.81 9.02 -35.63
CA GLN A 84 -0.41 9.92 -34.55
C GLN A 84 -1.33 9.78 -33.33
N ARG A 85 -2.66 9.81 -33.54
CA ARG A 85 -3.62 9.58 -32.45
C ARG A 85 -3.48 8.21 -31.81
N THR A 86 -3.21 7.17 -32.59
CA THR A 86 -2.93 5.82 -32.03
C THR A 86 -1.71 5.84 -31.10
N ARG A 87 -0.66 6.60 -31.44
CA ARG A 87 0.51 6.79 -30.55
C ARG A 87 0.15 7.56 -29.28
N GLU A 88 -0.74 8.55 -29.35
CA GLU A 88 -1.20 9.31 -28.18
C GLU A 88 -1.99 8.42 -27.20
N HIS A 89 -2.89 7.58 -27.72
CA HIS A 89 -3.61 6.60 -26.89
C HIS A 89 -2.68 5.57 -26.26
N TRP A 90 -1.66 5.11 -26.99
CA TRP A 90 -0.62 4.25 -26.44
C TRP A 90 0.15 4.91 -25.31
N ARG A 91 0.59 6.16 -25.46
CA ARG A 91 1.27 6.90 -24.38
C ARG A 91 0.40 7.06 -23.15
N SER A 92 -0.90 7.34 -23.36
CA SER A 92 -1.87 7.46 -22.27
C SER A 92 -2.01 6.15 -21.49
N LEU A 93 -2.02 5.01 -22.19
CA LEU A 93 -2.02 3.69 -21.57
C LEU A 93 -0.72 3.41 -20.80
N GLU A 94 0.45 3.71 -21.37
CA GLU A 94 1.74 3.55 -20.70
C GLU A 94 1.82 4.39 -19.42
N GLU A 95 1.36 5.64 -19.46
CA GLU A 95 1.31 6.51 -18.28
C GLU A 95 0.39 5.94 -17.20
N ALA A 96 -0.77 5.42 -17.59
CA ALA A 96 -1.69 4.77 -16.66
C ALA A 96 -1.06 3.51 -16.02
N GLN A 97 -0.33 2.71 -16.80
CA GLN A 97 0.37 1.52 -16.30
C GLN A 97 1.48 1.90 -15.31
N ARG A 98 2.33 2.88 -15.64
CA ARG A 98 3.36 3.38 -14.72
C ARG A 98 2.77 3.90 -13.41
N ALA A 99 1.61 4.57 -13.48
CA ALA A 99 0.90 5.02 -12.28
C ALA A 99 0.37 3.85 -11.45
N ALA A 100 -0.14 2.79 -12.08
CA ALA A 100 -0.56 1.58 -11.39
C ALA A 100 0.61 0.86 -10.70
N ASP A 101 1.75 0.71 -11.40
CA ASP A 101 2.96 0.11 -10.83
C ASP A 101 3.46 0.91 -9.61
N ALA A 102 3.46 2.24 -9.71
CA ALA A 102 3.84 3.11 -8.60
C ALA A 102 2.88 2.99 -7.41
N ALA A 103 1.57 2.90 -7.66
CA ALA A 103 0.57 2.70 -6.62
C ALA A 103 0.74 1.35 -5.93
N GLU A 104 1.00 0.28 -6.69
CA GLU A 104 1.25 -1.06 -6.14
C GLU A 104 2.52 -1.08 -5.28
N LEU A 105 3.60 -0.44 -5.74
CA LEU A 105 4.83 -0.29 -4.94
C LEU A 105 4.56 0.46 -3.62
N ALA A 106 3.80 1.54 -3.68
CA ALA A 106 3.40 2.29 -2.49
C ALA A 106 2.56 1.45 -1.52
N LEU A 107 1.64 0.63 -2.05
CA LEU A 107 0.85 -0.31 -1.25
C LEU A 107 1.74 -1.36 -0.56
N ARG A 108 2.69 -1.96 -1.28
CA ARG A 108 3.65 -2.93 -0.72
C ARG A 108 4.49 -2.30 0.39
N SER A 109 5.06 -1.12 0.15
CA SER A 109 5.79 -0.36 1.16
C SER A 109 4.93 -0.01 2.39
N GLY A 110 3.67 0.37 2.17
CA GLY A 110 2.72 0.61 3.25
C GLY A 110 2.41 -0.64 4.08
N GLN A 111 2.33 -1.81 3.45
CA GLN A 111 2.13 -3.09 4.15
C GLN A 111 3.34 -3.45 5.00
N GLU A 112 4.54 -3.29 4.47
CA GLU A 112 5.80 -3.48 5.22
C GLU A 112 5.87 -2.53 6.41
N ALA A 113 5.56 -1.25 6.23
CA ALA A 113 5.54 -0.27 7.32
C ALA A 113 4.56 -0.65 8.43
N ARG A 114 3.37 -1.16 8.07
CA ARG A 114 2.40 -1.68 9.05
C ARG A 114 2.94 -2.90 9.78
N LEU A 115 3.54 -3.85 9.08
CA LEU A 115 4.15 -5.04 9.71
C LEU A 115 5.23 -4.65 10.71
N GLN A 116 6.08 -3.68 10.37
CA GLN A 116 7.11 -3.16 11.29
C GLN A 116 6.49 -2.46 12.49
N ALA A 117 5.40 -1.71 12.31
CA ALA A 117 4.67 -1.09 13.42
C ALA A 117 4.10 -2.14 14.39
N ILE A 118 3.46 -3.19 13.86
CA ILE A 118 2.92 -4.31 14.66
C ILE A 118 4.04 -4.99 15.45
N LYS A 119 5.15 -5.35 14.80
CA LYS A 119 6.32 -5.97 15.47
C LYS A 119 6.87 -5.08 16.58
N ALA A 120 6.92 -3.77 16.37
CA ALA A 120 7.38 -2.84 17.39
C ALA A 120 6.41 -2.73 18.59
N THR A 121 5.09 -2.77 18.35
CA THR A 121 4.07 -2.82 19.41
C THR A 121 4.21 -4.11 20.22
N GLN A 122 4.32 -5.27 19.55
CA GLN A 122 4.49 -6.59 20.18
C GLN A 122 5.72 -6.63 21.10
N LYS A 123 6.87 -6.16 20.63
CA LYS A 123 8.09 -6.08 21.47
C LYS A 123 7.91 -5.22 22.72
N CYS A 124 7.15 -4.12 22.63
CA CYS A 124 6.86 -3.29 23.79
C CYS A 124 5.97 -4.02 24.80
N LEU A 125 4.96 -4.76 24.32
CA LEU A 125 4.09 -5.57 25.16
C LEU A 125 4.86 -6.70 25.86
N GLU A 126 5.73 -7.39 25.14
CA GLU A 126 6.60 -8.44 25.69
C GLU A 126 7.48 -7.91 26.83
N ALA A 127 8.12 -6.75 26.63
CA ALA A 127 8.95 -6.12 27.65
C ALA A 127 8.14 -5.71 28.89
N ILE A 128 6.95 -5.13 28.70
CA ILE A 128 6.05 -4.76 29.81
C ILE A 128 5.63 -6.01 30.59
N ASN A 129 5.26 -7.09 29.90
CA ASN A 129 4.82 -8.34 30.52
C ASN A 129 5.96 -9.01 31.30
N LEU A 130 7.19 -8.98 30.79
CA LEU A 130 8.35 -9.52 31.49
C LEU A 130 8.57 -8.77 32.82
N GLU A 131 8.53 -7.44 32.79
CA GLU A 131 8.72 -6.63 34.00
C GLU A 131 7.60 -6.80 35.01
N LEU A 132 6.35 -6.95 34.56
CA LEU A 132 5.24 -7.23 35.44
C LEU A 132 5.47 -8.56 36.16
N LYS A 133 5.93 -9.59 35.45
CA LYS A 133 6.30 -10.87 36.07
C LYS A 133 7.44 -10.70 37.06
N GLU A 134 8.50 -9.97 36.71
CA GLU A 134 9.63 -9.72 37.64
C GLU A 134 9.19 -8.99 38.91
N ARG A 135 8.25 -8.05 38.82
CA ARG A 135 7.69 -7.35 39.99
C ARG A 135 6.88 -8.26 40.88
N VAL A 136 6.00 -9.07 40.29
CA VAL A 136 5.21 -10.05 41.05
C VAL A 136 6.14 -11.02 41.77
N MET A 137 7.13 -11.59 41.08
CA MET A 137 8.12 -12.47 41.70
C MET A 137 8.93 -11.78 42.81
N ALA A 138 9.23 -10.49 42.66
CA ALA A 138 9.96 -9.73 43.68
C ALA A 138 9.07 -9.40 44.89
N GLU A 139 7.77 -9.18 44.70
CA GLU A 139 6.81 -8.99 45.78
C GLU A 139 6.57 -10.29 46.55
N GLU A 140 6.40 -11.42 45.85
CA GLU A 140 6.32 -12.76 46.46
C GLU A 140 7.55 -13.04 47.33
N ARG A 141 8.76 -12.83 46.81
CA ARG A 141 10.01 -13.01 47.58
C ARG A 141 10.10 -12.13 48.82
N LYS A 142 9.54 -10.91 48.77
CA LYS A 142 9.51 -10.02 49.94
C LYS A 142 8.54 -10.53 50.99
N LEU A 143 7.35 -10.96 50.58
CA LEU A 143 6.36 -11.54 51.47
C LEU A 143 6.90 -12.81 52.14
N ASP A 144 7.56 -13.68 51.39
CA ASP A 144 8.21 -14.88 51.94
C ASP A 144 9.28 -14.50 52.98
N ALA A 145 10.13 -13.50 52.69
CA ALA A 145 11.14 -13.03 53.63
C ALA A 145 10.53 -12.41 54.90
N GLU A 146 9.44 -11.64 54.77
CA GLU A 146 8.70 -11.06 55.91
C GLU A 146 8.08 -12.18 56.78
N LEU A 147 7.55 -13.24 56.17
CA LEU A 147 7.02 -14.40 56.89
C LEU A 147 8.12 -15.16 57.64
N ASP A 148 9.28 -15.37 57.01
CA ASP A 148 10.44 -16.01 57.64
C ASP A 148 10.93 -15.19 58.84
N GLU A 149 11.00 -13.86 58.72
CA GLU A 149 11.37 -12.97 59.83
C GLU A 149 10.38 -13.07 61.00
N VAL A 150 9.07 -13.09 60.72
CA VAL A 150 8.04 -13.26 61.75
C VAL A 150 8.16 -14.63 62.44
N ALA A 151 8.38 -15.70 61.67
CA ALA A 151 8.57 -17.04 62.21
C ALA A 151 9.80 -17.12 63.13
N VAL A 152 10.92 -16.50 62.73
CA VAL A 152 12.13 -16.41 63.56
C VAL A 152 11.86 -15.63 64.86
N LEU A 153 11.14 -14.52 64.79
CA LEU A 153 10.79 -13.72 65.97
C LEU A 153 9.84 -14.45 66.93
N GLN A 154 8.87 -15.21 66.40
CA GLN A 154 7.97 -16.04 67.20
C GLN A 154 8.72 -17.16 67.90
N HIS A 155 9.55 -17.90 67.17
CA HIS A 155 10.36 -18.98 67.76
C HIS A 155 11.30 -18.46 68.86
N ARG A 156 11.92 -17.29 68.68
CA ARG A 156 12.73 -16.65 69.72
C ARG A 156 11.95 -16.26 70.97
N ARG A 157 10.64 -15.98 70.87
CA ARG A 157 9.77 -15.70 72.02
C ARG A 157 9.31 -16.96 72.74
N GLU A 158 9.19 -18.08 72.04
CA GLU A 158 8.80 -19.36 72.64
C GLU A 158 9.95 -20.04 73.39
N VAL A 159 11.19 -19.75 73.00
CA VAL A 159 12.42 -20.34 73.58
C VAL A 159 13.03 -19.47 74.68
N ALA A 160 12.56 -18.22 74.85
CA ALA A 160 12.98 -17.30 75.90
C ALA A 160 12.04 -17.36 77.12
#